data_AF-A0A7W6F3P1-F1
#
_entry.id   AF-A0A7W6F3P1-F1
#
_cell.length_a   1.000
_cell.length_b   1.000
_cell.length_c   1.000
_cell.angle_alpha   90.00
_cell.angle_beta   90.00
_cell.angle_gamma   90.00
#
_symmetry.space_group_name_H-M   'P 1'
#
loop_
_entity.id
_entity.type
_entity.pdbx_description
1 polymer ?
#
loop_
_entity_poly.entity_id
_entity_poly.type
_entity_poly.pdbx_seq_one_letter_code
_entity_poly.pdbx_strand_id
1 'polypeptide(L)'
;MSSRSKRWKGKPGYAELMRRHATPDLPTAEMRLVWTDGVEPLAQWLSFLPADPDTVVVAAATAPRGDMAALEPQFHAMLETLRLT
;
A
#
# COMPACT_ATOMS: atom_id res chain seq x y z
N MET A 1 1.36 19.62 9.23
CA MET A 1 2.12 19.27 8.01
C MET A 1 1.12 18.88 6.92
N SER A 2 1.11 19.60 5.81
CA SER A 2 0.12 19.39 4.72
C SER A 2 0.58 18.24 3.82
N SER A 3 -0.15 17.12 3.85
CA SER A 3 0.06 15.98 2.94
C SER A 3 -0.46 16.35 1.55
N ARG A 4 0.42 16.81 0.67
CA ARG A 4 0.07 17.16 -0.71
C ARG A 4 -0.04 15.87 -1.53
N SER A 5 -1.24 15.34 -1.70
CA SER A 5 -1.53 14.17 -2.53
C SER A 5 -1.15 14.45 -3.99
N LYS A 6 -0.10 13.82 -4.52
CA LYS A 6 0.26 13.91 -5.94
C LYS A 6 -0.72 13.06 -6.75
N ARG A 7 -1.50 13.70 -7.62
CA ARG A 7 -2.36 13.02 -8.61
C ARG A 7 -1.46 12.40 -9.68
N TRP A 8 -1.36 11.07 -9.73
CA TRP A 8 -0.64 10.40 -10.82
C TRP A 8 -1.41 10.54 -12.13
N LYS A 9 -0.70 10.86 -13.21
CA LYS A 9 -1.26 11.09 -14.55
C LYS A 9 -1.71 9.83 -15.30
N GLY A 10 -1.68 8.64 -14.68
CA GLY A 10 -1.84 7.35 -15.38
C GLY A 10 -3.26 6.77 -15.43
N LYS A 11 -4.16 7.12 -14.50
CA LYS A 11 -5.55 6.61 -14.48
C LYS A 11 -6.52 7.67 -13.91
N PRO A 12 -7.66 7.96 -14.58
CA PRO A 12 -8.75 8.72 -13.99
C PRO A 12 -9.16 8.09 -12.64
N GLY A 13 -9.31 8.91 -11.61
CA GLY A 13 -9.71 8.44 -10.28
C GLY A 13 -8.60 7.92 -9.38
N TYR A 14 -7.34 7.88 -9.83
CA TYR A 14 -6.19 7.55 -8.97
C TYR A 14 -5.76 8.73 -8.09
N ALA A 15 -5.52 8.47 -6.80
CA ALA A 15 -4.91 9.38 -5.84
C ALA A 15 -3.97 8.62 -4.90
N GLU A 16 -2.69 9.02 -4.87
CA GLU A 16 -1.76 8.59 -3.83
C GLU A 16 -2.11 9.32 -2.53
N LEU A 17 -2.37 8.56 -1.46
CA LEU A 17 -2.74 9.10 -0.15
C LEU A 17 -1.54 9.22 0.78
N MET A 18 -0.69 8.18 0.78
CA MET A 18 0.45 8.08 1.67
C MET A 18 1.54 7.25 1.02
N ARG A 19 2.79 7.62 1.32
CA ARG A 19 3.98 6.87 0.97
C ARG A 19 4.91 6.87 2.17
N ARG A 20 5.36 5.68 2.59
CA ARG A 20 6.36 5.48 3.63
C ARG A 20 7.58 4.83 2.99
N HIS A 21 8.73 5.47 3.14
CA HIS A 21 9.98 4.94 2.62
C HIS A 21 10.60 3.97 3.63
N ALA A 22 11.32 2.97 3.12
CA ALA A 22 12.15 2.12 3.95
C ALA A 22 13.28 2.95 4.58
N THR A 23 13.61 2.64 5.83
CA THR A 23 14.76 3.16 6.58
C THR A 23 15.56 1.97 7.14
N PRO A 24 16.79 2.18 7.64
CA PRO A 24 17.52 1.10 8.33
C PRO A 24 16.71 0.47 9.48
N ASP A 25 15.90 1.27 10.17
CA ASP A 25 15.04 0.82 11.28
C ASP A 25 13.67 0.27 10.83
N LEU A 26 13.32 0.44 9.55
CA LEU A 26 12.07 -0.02 8.94
C LEU A 26 12.36 -0.47 7.49
N PRO A 27 12.78 -1.72 7.27
CA PRO A 27 13.26 -2.17 5.96
C PRO A 27 12.15 -2.28 4.89
N THR A 28 10.88 -2.13 5.28
CA THR A 28 9.72 -2.22 4.39
C THR A 28 9.26 -0.84 3.97
N ALA A 29 9.20 -0.60 2.65
CA ALA A 29 8.52 0.57 2.11
C ALA A 29 7.03 0.28 1.92
N GLU A 30 6.18 1.31 2.00
CA GLU A 30 4.75 1.16 1.85
C GLU A 30 4.11 2.30 1.06
N MET A 31 2.98 2.00 0.45
CA MET A 31 2.18 2.98 -0.27
C MET A 31 0.70 2.70 -0.05
N ARG A 32 -0.05 3.77 0.26
CA ARG A 32 -1.51 3.74 0.28
C ARG A 32 -2.04 4.61 -0.85
N LEU A 33 -2.96 4.04 -1.61
CA LEU A 33 -3.57 4.69 -2.76
C LEU A 33 -5.08 4.44 -2.78
N VAL A 34 -5.80 5.36 -3.43
CA VAL A 34 -7.22 5.21 -3.75
C VAL A 34 -7.37 5.31 -5.25
N TRP A 35 -8.21 4.46 -5.81
CA TRP A 35 -8.54 4.44 -7.23
C TRP A 35 -10.00 4.04 -7.39
N THR A 36 -10.53 4.17 -8.60
CA THR A 36 -11.84 3.62 -8.93
C THR A 36 -11.67 2.53 -9.98
N ASP A 37 -12.41 1.44 -9.81
CA ASP A 37 -12.52 0.38 -10.82
C ASP A 37 -13.52 0.71 -11.94
N GLY A 38 -14.13 1.91 -11.88
CA GLY A 38 -15.18 2.38 -12.79
C GLY A 38 -16.56 2.40 -12.15
N VAL A 39 -16.74 1.75 -11.00
CA VAL A 39 -18.02 1.65 -10.28
C VAL A 39 -17.88 2.15 -8.84
N GLU A 40 -16.85 1.71 -8.11
CA GLU A 40 -16.66 2.05 -6.70
C GLU A 40 -15.25 2.59 -6.40
N PRO A 41 -15.09 3.45 -5.39
CA PRO A 41 -13.78 3.86 -4.91
C PRO A 41 -13.16 2.75 -4.05
N LEU A 42 -12.04 2.21 -4.52
CA LEU A 42 -11.22 1.23 -3.83
C LEU A 42 -10.04 1.92 -3.14
N ALA A 43 -9.66 1.40 -1.98
CA ALA A 43 -8.40 1.69 -1.34
C ALA A 43 -7.49 0.47 -1.45
N GLN A 44 -6.20 0.73 -1.63
CA GLN A 44 -5.19 -0.31 -1.67
C GLN A 44 -4.00 0.09 -0.80
N TRP A 45 -3.51 -0.87 -0.02
CA TRP A 45 -2.26 -0.80 0.70
C TRP A 45 -1.26 -1.74 0.05
N LEU A 46 -0.07 -1.22 -0.22
CA LEU A 46 1.03 -1.96 -0.82
C LEU A 46 2.22 -1.93 0.15
N SER A 47 2.77 -3.10 0.44
CA SER A 47 4.00 -3.26 1.21
C SER A 47 5.06 -3.91 0.33
N PHE A 48 6.22 -3.28 0.24
CA PHE A 48 7.37 -3.69 -0.57
C PHE A 48 8.41 -4.31 0.35
N LEU A 49 8.51 -5.63 0.30
CA LEU A 49 9.34 -6.43 1.19
C LEU A 49 10.57 -6.91 0.39
N PRO A 50 11.79 -6.50 0.78
CA PRO A 50 13.00 -7.06 0.16
C PRO A 50 13.11 -8.55 0.52
N ALA A 51 13.14 -9.42 -0.49
CA ALA A 51 13.36 -10.85 -0.30
C ALA A 51 14.85 -11.19 -0.41
N ASP A 52 15.53 -10.60 -1.39
CA ASP A 52 16.97 -10.68 -1.62
C ASP A 52 17.45 -9.38 -2.33
N PRO A 53 18.75 -9.19 -2.64
CA PRO A 53 19.25 -7.95 -3.26
C PRO A 53 18.59 -7.56 -4.59
N ASP A 54 18.07 -8.52 -5.34
CA ASP A 54 17.49 -8.31 -6.68
C ASP A 54 15.96 -8.54 -6.71
N THR A 55 15.39 -9.09 -5.64
CA THR A 55 13.98 -9.45 -5.54
C THR A 55 13.23 -8.64 -4.48
N VAL A 56 12.14 -8.01 -4.90
CA VAL A 56 11.15 -7.38 -4.02
C VAL A 56 9.82 -8.12 -4.14
N VAL A 57 9.28 -8.57 -3.02
CA VAL A 57 7.91 -9.07 -2.91
C VAL A 57 6.98 -7.91 -2.63
N VAL A 58 5.93 -7.77 -3.43
CA VAL A 58 4.88 -6.77 -3.23
C VAL A 58 3.65 -7.49 -2.68
N ALA A 59 3.31 -7.21 -1.43
CA ALA A 59 2.07 -7.65 -0.82
C ALA A 59 1.02 -6.53 -0.93
N ALA A 60 -0.22 -6.90 -1.22
CA ALA A 60 -1.29 -5.94 -1.45
C ALA A 60 -2.58 -6.33 -0.70
N ALA A 61 -3.18 -5.36 0.00
CA ALA A 61 -4.54 -5.43 0.49
C ALA A 61 -5.41 -4.45 -0.29
N THR A 62 -6.55 -4.91 -0.80
CA THR A 62 -7.50 -4.08 -1.56
C THR A 62 -8.90 -4.27 -1.01
N ALA A 63 -9.62 -3.17 -0.79
CA ALA A 63 -11.00 -3.16 -0.31
C ALA A 63 -11.74 -1.91 -0.79
N PRO A 64 -13.08 -1.90 -0.72
CA PRO A 64 -13.84 -0.65 -0.77
C PRO A 64 -13.26 0.37 0.21
N ARG A 65 -13.21 1.65 -0.20
CA ARG A 65 -12.55 2.70 0.59
C ARG A 65 -13.06 2.78 2.03
N GLY A 66 -14.35 2.51 2.25
CA GLY A 66 -14.98 2.51 3.58
C GLY A 66 -14.50 1.39 4.50
N ASP A 67 -14.07 0.26 3.93
CA ASP A 67 -13.75 -0.96 4.67
C ASP A 67 -12.25 -1.11 4.97
N MET A 68 -11.42 -0.30 4.32
CA MET A 68 -9.96 -0.37 4.43
C MET A 68 -9.46 -0.25 5.87
N ALA A 69 -10.12 0.56 6.71
CA ALA A 69 -9.72 0.73 8.11
C ALA A 69 -9.86 -0.56 8.93
N ALA A 70 -10.79 -1.44 8.57
CA ALA A 70 -10.97 -2.74 9.21
C ALA A 70 -9.99 -3.80 8.65
N LEU A 71 -9.60 -3.67 7.39
CA LEU A 71 -8.67 -4.58 6.71
C LEU A 71 -7.20 -4.31 7.07
N GLU A 72 -6.81 -3.04 7.24
CA GLU A 72 -5.42 -2.61 7.47
C GLU A 72 -4.72 -3.37 8.62
N PRO A 73 -5.31 -3.52 9.82
CA PRO A 73 -4.66 -4.27 10.91
C PRO A 73 -4.46 -5.75 10.59
N GLN A 74 -5.41 -6.37 9.87
CA GLN A 74 -5.33 -7.78 9.49
C GLN A 74 -4.25 -8.01 8.43
N PHE A 75 -4.12 -7.07 7.50
CA PHE A 75 -3.06 -7.09 6.51
C PHE A 75 -1.68 -6.99 7.17
N HIS A 76 -1.48 -6.05 8.12
CA HIS A 76 -0.22 -5.96 8.86
C HIS A 76 0.07 -7.23 9.68
N ALA A 77 -0.92 -7.79 10.37
CA ALA A 77 -0.75 -9.05 11.09
C ALA A 77 -0.34 -10.21 10.16
N MET A 78 -0.92 -10.28 8.95
CA MET A 78 -0.51 -11.25 7.94
C MET A 78 0.94 -11.03 7.51
N LEU A 79 1.36 -9.77 7.26
CA LEU A 79 2.74 -9.47 6.89
C LEU A 79 3.76 -9.86 7.96
N GLU A 80 3.42 -9.71 9.25
CA GLU A 80 4.28 -10.15 10.36
C GLU A 80 4.51 -11.67 10.36
N THR A 81 3.54 -12.43 9.83
CA THR A 81 3.66 -13.90 9.71
C THR A 81 4.29 -14.35 8.41
N LEU A 82 4.46 -13.46 7.42
CA LEU A 82 5.01 -13.80 6.12
C LEU A 82 6.49 -14.14 6.25
N ARG A 83 6.85 -15.37 5.88
CA ARG A 83 8.24 -15.83 5.79
C ARG A 83 8.65 -15.82 4.32
N LEU A 84 9.61 -14.98 3.98
CA LEU A 84 10.30 -15.02 2.70
C LEU A 84 11.47 -16.00 2.86
N THR A 85 11.46 -17.08 2.07
CA THR A 85 12.47 -18.16 2.09
C THR A 85 13.46 -18.00 0.96
#